data_AF-A0A6A4WYR8-F1
#
_entry.id   AF-A0A6A4WYR8-F1
#
_cell.length_a   1.000
_cell.length_b   1.000
_cell.length_c   1.000
_cell.angle_alpha   90.00
_cell.angle_beta   90.00
_cell.angle_gamma   90.00
#
_symmetry.space_group_name_H-M   'P 1'
#
loop_
_entity.id
_entity.type
_entity.pdbx_description
1 polymer ?
#
loop_
_entity_poly.entity_id
_entity_poly.type
_entity_poly.pdbx_seq_one_letter_code
_entity_poly.pdbx_strand_id
1 'polypeptide(L)'
;MPAPETPTEDPTAARRHQMEEEAMAFAAGYVASKCRHIDSSLGWPTCDVQPSDLAAVPSGWIETISRGQLFVPSAWWMAAVRHFNAIFSDVMGPIADQNAGILRRLIGKFQQEVPRVDQRVARKLATTRLHMRLRQLNAERNEARSAKRALSKNRQHSMSTK
;
A
#
# COMPACT_ATOMS: atom_id res chain seq x y z
N MET A 1 -43.07 13.11 -11.01
CA MET A 1 -42.06 12.19 -10.47
C MET A 1 -40.77 12.96 -10.30
N PRO A 2 -40.18 13.08 -9.10
CA PRO A 2 -38.84 13.63 -8.98
C PRO A 2 -37.83 12.61 -9.55
N ALA A 3 -36.83 13.11 -10.28
CA ALA A 3 -35.75 12.31 -10.85
C ALA A 3 -34.87 11.72 -9.72
N PRO A 4 -34.26 10.54 -9.92
CA PRO A 4 -33.39 9.95 -8.92
C PRO A 4 -32.14 10.83 -8.74
N GLU A 5 -31.95 11.33 -7.52
CA GLU A 5 -30.73 12.02 -7.13
C GLU A 5 -29.55 11.04 -7.24
N THR A 6 -28.68 11.26 -8.22
CA THR A 6 -27.42 10.51 -8.34
C THR A 6 -26.55 10.79 -7.13
N PRO A 7 -25.94 9.79 -6.48
CA PRO A 7 -25.06 10.00 -5.34
C PRO A 7 -23.87 10.86 -5.78
N THR A 8 -23.77 12.08 -5.25
CA THR A 8 -22.63 12.96 -5.47
C THR A 8 -21.43 12.36 -4.73
N GLU A 9 -20.58 11.61 -5.42
CA GLU A 9 -19.33 11.09 -4.87
C GLU A 9 -18.48 12.26 -4.35
N ASP A 10 -18.00 12.17 -3.10
CA ASP A 10 -17.11 13.15 -2.51
C ASP A 10 -15.79 13.20 -3.33
N PRO A 11 -15.49 14.31 -4.04
CA PRO A 11 -14.33 14.41 -4.91
C PRO A 11 -13.01 14.25 -4.14
N THR A 12 -13.01 14.44 -2.82
CA THR A 12 -11.82 14.20 -1.99
C THR A 12 -11.61 12.72 -1.68
N ALA A 13 -12.69 11.93 -1.58
CA ALA A 13 -12.62 10.49 -1.37
C ALA A 13 -12.14 9.77 -2.65
N ALA A 14 -12.68 10.14 -3.80
CA ALA A 14 -12.27 9.61 -5.10
C ALA A 14 -10.77 9.84 -5.36
N ARG A 15 -10.28 11.06 -5.07
CA ARG A 15 -8.86 11.39 -5.21
C ARG A 15 -7.97 10.57 -4.28
N ARG A 16 -8.37 10.37 -3.02
CA ARG A 16 -7.62 9.53 -2.08
C ARG A 16 -7.53 8.09 -2.56
N HIS A 17 -8.64 7.52 -3.01
CA HIS A 17 -8.66 6.17 -3.56
C HIS A 17 -7.73 6.03 -4.78
N GLN A 18 -7.72 7.00 -5.69
CA GLN A 18 -6.79 7.00 -6.82
C GLN A 18 -5.33 7.02 -6.36
N MET A 19 -4.98 7.88 -5.40
CA MET A 19 -3.62 7.94 -4.86
C MET A 19 -3.20 6.64 -4.18
N GLU A 20 -4.12 5.97 -3.48
CA GLU A 20 -3.89 4.67 -2.85
C GLU A 20 -3.62 3.58 -3.88
N GLU A 21 -4.39 3.56 -4.98
CA GLU A 21 -4.20 2.63 -6.09
C GLU A 21 -2.86 2.85 -6.81
N GLU A 22 -2.46 4.10 -7.07
CA GLU A 22 -1.15 4.44 -7.66
C GLU A 22 0.02 4.07 -6.73
N ALA A 23 -0.12 4.35 -5.43
CA ALA A 23 0.88 3.96 -4.44
C ALA A 23 1.00 2.42 -4.33
N MET A 24 -0.12 1.70 -4.43
CA MET A 24 -0.15 0.25 -4.44
C MET A 24 0.54 -0.31 -5.69
N ALA A 25 0.26 0.24 -6.87
CA ALA A 25 0.91 -0.13 -8.11
C ALA A 25 2.44 0.09 -8.04
N PHE A 26 2.87 1.22 -7.45
CA PHE A 26 4.29 1.50 -7.22
C PHE A 26 4.94 0.44 -6.32
N ALA A 27 4.29 0.05 -5.22
CA ALA A 27 4.77 -1.01 -4.33
C ALA A 27 4.80 -2.39 -5.03
N ALA A 28 3.78 -2.70 -5.84
CA ALA A 28 3.72 -3.93 -6.64
C ALA A 28 4.87 -3.99 -7.65
N GLY A 29 5.16 -2.89 -8.33
CA GLY A 29 6.30 -2.74 -9.23
C GLY A 29 7.64 -2.91 -8.53
N TYR A 30 7.81 -2.33 -7.33
CA TYR A 30 9.01 -2.55 -6.52
C TYR A 30 9.24 -4.05 -6.22
N VAL A 31 8.19 -4.77 -5.83
CA VAL A 31 8.29 -6.22 -5.58
C VAL A 31 8.63 -6.97 -6.88
N ALA A 32 7.97 -6.65 -8.00
CA ALA A 32 8.27 -7.24 -9.30
C ALA A 32 9.74 -7.06 -9.68
N SER A 33 10.29 -5.85 -9.54
CA SER A 33 11.71 -5.57 -9.79
C SER A 33 12.64 -6.44 -8.93
N LYS A 34 12.37 -6.55 -7.63
CA LYS A 34 13.20 -7.35 -6.71
C LYS A 34 13.06 -8.86 -6.92
N CYS A 35 11.92 -9.30 -7.46
CA CYS A 35 11.59 -10.71 -7.66
C CYS A 35 11.67 -11.15 -9.12
N ARG A 36 12.17 -10.31 -10.04
CA ARG A 36 12.28 -10.62 -11.47
C ARG A 36 13.00 -11.94 -11.77
N HIS A 37 14.03 -12.26 -10.98
CA HIS A 37 14.80 -13.50 -11.11
C HIS A 37 14.05 -14.75 -10.63
N ILE A 38 12.94 -14.58 -9.92
CA ILE A 38 12.06 -15.65 -9.43
C ILE A 38 10.89 -15.82 -10.39
N ASP A 39 10.24 -14.71 -10.73
CA ASP A 39 9.11 -14.68 -11.67
C ASP A 39 9.18 -13.37 -12.47
N SER A 40 9.53 -13.47 -13.75
CA SER A 40 9.60 -12.33 -14.66
C SER A 40 8.24 -11.86 -15.14
N SER A 41 7.16 -12.61 -14.90
CA SER A 41 5.80 -12.25 -15.32
C SER A 41 5.10 -11.28 -14.36
N LEU A 42 5.75 -10.92 -13.24
CA LEU A 42 5.23 -9.95 -12.25
C LEU A 42 5.16 -8.52 -12.80
N GLY A 43 5.95 -8.18 -13.81
CA GLY A 43 5.97 -6.84 -14.38
C GLY A 43 7.24 -6.56 -15.18
N TRP A 44 7.29 -5.37 -15.78
CA TRP A 44 8.35 -4.97 -16.70
C TRP A 44 8.86 -3.57 -16.37
N PRO A 45 10.14 -3.27 -16.67
CA PRO A 45 10.64 -1.91 -16.58
C PRO A 45 9.88 -0.99 -17.55
N THR A 46 9.70 0.28 -17.18
CA THR A 46 8.93 1.26 -17.96
C THR A 46 9.49 1.52 -19.35
N CYS A 47 10.76 1.22 -19.64
CA CYS A 47 11.32 1.34 -20.99
C CYS A 47 10.90 0.20 -21.94
N ASP A 48 10.47 -0.93 -21.39
CA ASP A 48 10.16 -2.15 -22.16
C ASP A 48 8.64 -2.46 -22.18
N VAL A 49 7.85 -1.72 -21.40
CA VAL A 49 6.41 -1.95 -21.24
C VAL A 49 5.62 -1.40 -22.43
N GLN A 50 4.59 -2.15 -22.85
CA GLN A 50 3.70 -1.70 -23.92
C GLN A 50 2.67 -0.70 -23.38
N PRO A 51 2.17 0.25 -24.20
CA PRO A 51 1.13 1.19 -23.80
C PRO A 51 -0.16 0.52 -23.28
N SER A 52 -0.50 -0.65 -23.82
CA SER A 52 -1.66 -1.43 -23.35
C SER A 52 -1.51 -1.94 -21.93
N ASP A 53 -0.29 -2.31 -21.52
CA ASP A 53 -0.01 -2.81 -20.17
C ASP A 53 0.04 -1.67 -19.15
N LEU A 54 0.50 -0.49 -19.57
CA LEU A 54 0.40 0.73 -18.77
C LEU A 54 -1.07 1.07 -18.46
N ALA A 55 -1.92 1.10 -19.48
CA ALA A 55 -3.33 1.41 -19.32
C ALA A 55 -4.11 0.38 -18.46
N ALA A 56 -3.57 -0.83 -18.29
CA ALA A 56 -4.21 -1.89 -17.51
C ALA A 56 -4.03 -1.73 -15.98
N VAL A 57 -3.14 -0.83 -15.53
CA VAL A 57 -2.84 -0.63 -14.10
C VAL A 57 -2.75 0.85 -13.75
N PRO A 58 -2.82 1.23 -12.45
CA PRO A 58 -2.65 2.61 -12.01
C PRO A 58 -1.17 3.07 -12.12
N SER A 59 -0.68 3.33 -13.34
CA SER A 59 0.73 3.61 -13.63
C SER A 59 1.12 5.09 -13.65
N GLY A 60 0.18 6.03 -13.50
CA GLY A 60 0.42 7.46 -13.68
C GLY A 60 1.61 8.00 -12.90
N TRP A 61 1.73 7.65 -11.62
CA TRP A 61 2.92 8.01 -10.83
C TRP A 61 4.19 7.35 -11.35
N ILE A 62 4.17 6.04 -11.59
CA ILE A 62 5.32 5.28 -12.07
C ILE A 62 5.85 5.90 -13.36
N GLU A 63 4.98 6.20 -14.32
CA GLU A 63 5.32 6.86 -15.58
C GLU A 63 5.92 8.25 -15.36
N THR A 64 5.31 9.03 -14.46
CA THR A 64 5.74 10.40 -14.18
C THR A 64 7.15 10.47 -13.56
N ILE A 65 7.47 9.57 -12.63
CA ILE A 65 8.74 9.63 -11.89
C ILE A 65 9.83 8.71 -12.44
N SER A 66 9.49 7.77 -13.34
CA SER A 66 10.47 6.84 -13.89
C SER A 66 11.40 7.50 -14.90
N ARG A 67 12.63 7.01 -14.95
CA ARG A 67 13.61 7.29 -16.03
C ARG A 67 13.89 6.04 -16.88
N GLY A 68 12.91 5.14 -16.98
CA GLY A 68 13.00 3.90 -17.77
C GLY A 68 13.15 2.62 -16.94
N GLN A 69 13.56 2.70 -15.67
CA GLN A 69 13.94 1.51 -14.87
C GLN A 69 13.00 1.21 -13.69
N LEU A 70 11.99 2.05 -13.43
CA LEU A 70 10.92 1.64 -12.52
C LEU A 70 10.09 0.55 -13.18
N PHE A 71 9.47 -0.30 -12.36
CA PHE A 71 8.70 -1.44 -12.84
C PHE A 71 7.21 -1.13 -12.80
N VAL A 72 6.54 -1.43 -13.89
CA VAL A 72 5.08 -1.47 -14.00
C VAL A 72 4.65 -2.90 -13.70
N PRO A 73 3.78 -3.13 -12.70
CA PRO A 73 3.27 -4.46 -12.41
C PRO A 73 2.42 -4.96 -13.58
N SER A 74 2.45 -6.25 -13.86
CA SER A 74 1.49 -6.85 -14.79
C SER A 74 0.07 -6.82 -14.22
N ALA A 75 -0.95 -6.84 -15.07
CA ALA A 75 -2.35 -6.76 -14.64
C ALA A 75 -2.73 -7.88 -13.64
N TRP A 76 -2.29 -9.11 -13.90
CA TRP A 76 -2.56 -10.24 -13.00
C TRP A 76 -1.86 -10.06 -11.63
N TRP A 77 -0.63 -9.54 -11.64
CA TRP A 77 0.12 -9.32 -10.41
C TRP A 77 -0.50 -8.18 -9.59
N MET A 78 -0.94 -7.11 -10.26
CA MET A 78 -1.66 -6.03 -9.61
C MET A 78 -2.95 -6.51 -8.95
N ALA A 79 -3.73 -7.38 -9.63
CA ALA A 79 -4.91 -8.00 -9.04
C ALA A 79 -4.56 -8.84 -7.80
N ALA A 80 -3.48 -9.63 -7.86
CA ALA A 80 -3.01 -10.40 -6.70
C ALA A 80 -2.55 -9.49 -5.53
N VAL A 81 -1.95 -8.34 -5.81
CA VAL A 81 -1.53 -7.37 -4.77
C VAL A 81 -2.73 -6.69 -4.11
N ARG A 82 -3.76 -6.31 -4.88
CA ARG A 82 -5.03 -5.79 -4.32
C ARG A 82 -5.64 -6.80 -3.35
N HIS A 83 -5.69 -8.06 -3.79
CA HIS A 83 -6.19 -9.16 -2.99
C HIS A 83 -5.37 -9.38 -1.71
N PHE A 84 -4.04 -9.37 -1.83
CA PHE A 84 -3.15 -9.40 -0.67
C PHE A 84 -3.40 -8.23 0.29
N ASN A 85 -3.68 -7.03 -0.21
CA ASN A 85 -3.95 -5.86 0.64
C ASN A 85 -5.27 -6.00 1.42
N ALA A 86 -6.29 -6.66 0.86
CA ALA A 86 -7.49 -7.04 1.59
C ALA A 86 -7.16 -8.02 2.73
N ILE A 87 -6.46 -9.13 2.43
CA ILE A 87 -5.98 -10.09 3.43
C ILE A 87 -5.16 -9.40 4.53
N PHE A 88 -4.27 -8.48 4.15
CA PHE A 88 -3.44 -7.74 5.08
C PHE A 88 -4.28 -6.88 6.02
N SER A 89 -5.30 -6.21 5.49
CA SER A 89 -6.19 -5.33 6.27
C SER A 89 -7.00 -6.14 7.28
N ASP A 90 -7.51 -7.31 6.87
CA ASP A 90 -8.24 -8.23 7.75
C ASP A 90 -7.35 -8.80 8.86
N VAL A 91 -6.10 -9.16 8.53
CA VAL A 91 -5.16 -9.73 9.51
C VAL A 91 -4.61 -8.70 10.47
N MET A 92 -4.28 -7.49 9.99
CA MET A 92 -3.77 -6.41 10.85
C MET A 92 -4.87 -5.81 11.72
N GLY A 93 -6.06 -5.60 11.16
CA GLY A 93 -7.10 -4.81 11.79
C GLY A 93 -6.72 -3.33 11.94
N PRO A 94 -7.48 -2.56 12.74
CA PRO A 94 -7.28 -1.12 12.89
C PRO A 94 -5.99 -0.76 13.66
N ILE A 95 -5.51 -1.66 14.51
CA ILE A 95 -4.31 -1.49 15.34
C ILE A 95 -3.20 -2.43 14.90
N ALA A 96 -2.10 -2.51 15.67
CA ALA A 96 -1.10 -3.54 15.44
C ALA A 96 -1.67 -4.91 15.84
N ASP A 97 -1.58 -5.90 14.94
CA ASP A 97 -1.86 -7.31 15.26
C ASP A 97 -1.04 -7.76 16.47
N GLN A 98 -1.70 -8.46 17.39
CA GLN A 98 -1.11 -8.94 18.65
C GLN A 98 -0.72 -10.42 18.60
N ASN A 99 -1.03 -11.12 17.51
CA ASN A 99 -0.79 -12.55 17.38
C ASN A 99 0.64 -12.85 16.92
N ALA A 100 1.19 -13.98 17.37
CA ALA A 100 2.50 -14.42 16.93
C ALA A 100 2.52 -14.82 15.44
N GLY A 101 3.67 -14.62 14.79
CA GLY A 101 3.94 -15.17 13.46
C GLY A 101 3.15 -14.53 12.30
N ILE A 102 2.81 -13.24 12.39
CA ILE A 102 2.05 -12.51 11.36
C ILE A 102 2.54 -12.77 9.93
N LEU A 103 3.85 -12.74 9.68
CA LEU A 103 4.41 -12.94 8.36
C LEU A 103 4.04 -14.32 7.79
N ARG A 104 4.09 -15.38 8.62
CA ARG A 104 3.72 -16.74 8.21
C ARG A 104 2.23 -16.83 7.89
N ARG A 105 1.39 -16.17 8.70
CA ARG A 105 -0.07 -16.15 8.50
C ARG A 105 -0.46 -15.42 7.22
N LEU A 106 0.14 -14.26 6.95
CA LEU A 106 -0.09 -13.48 5.72
C LEU A 106 0.31 -14.28 4.48
N ILE A 107 1.52 -14.86 4.48
CA ILE A 107 2.00 -15.66 3.35
C ILE A 107 1.10 -16.88 3.15
N GLY A 108 0.75 -17.59 4.23
CA GLY A 108 -0.11 -18.78 4.17
C GLY A 108 -1.47 -18.49 3.55
N LYS A 109 -2.18 -17.46 4.04
CA LYS A 109 -3.46 -17.05 3.45
C LYS A 109 -3.33 -16.64 1.99
N PHE A 110 -2.34 -15.81 1.67
CA PHE A 110 -2.15 -15.34 0.31
C PHE A 110 -1.86 -16.46 -0.68
N GLN A 111 -1.02 -17.43 -0.31
CA GLN A 111 -0.71 -18.57 -1.17
C GLN A 111 -1.86 -19.59 -1.27
N GLN A 112 -2.75 -19.67 -0.28
CA GLN A 112 -3.98 -20.45 -0.40
C GLN A 112 -4.90 -19.88 -1.47
N GLU A 113 -5.00 -18.55 -1.55
CA GLU A 113 -5.92 -17.86 -2.45
C GLU A 113 -5.30 -17.55 -3.83
N VAL A 114 -3.97 -17.44 -3.91
CA VAL A 114 -3.22 -17.25 -5.16
C VAL A 114 -2.08 -18.28 -5.26
N PRO A 115 -2.38 -19.57 -5.54
CA PRO A 115 -1.39 -20.66 -5.45
C PRO A 115 -0.22 -20.55 -6.43
N ARG A 116 -0.37 -19.80 -7.52
CA ARG A 116 0.68 -19.58 -8.51
C ARG A 116 1.87 -18.79 -7.96
N VAL A 117 1.70 -18.02 -6.89
CA VAL A 117 2.76 -17.12 -6.39
C VAL A 117 3.81 -17.89 -5.59
N ASP A 118 5.07 -17.81 -6.03
CA ASP A 118 6.22 -18.36 -5.31
C ASP A 118 6.33 -17.77 -3.89
N GLN A 119 6.67 -18.62 -2.93
CA GLN A 119 6.74 -18.26 -1.50
C GLN A 119 7.68 -17.08 -1.23
N ARG A 120 8.77 -16.95 -1.98
CA ARG A 120 9.74 -15.85 -1.85
C ARG A 120 9.14 -14.54 -2.32
N VAL A 121 8.30 -14.55 -3.36
CA VAL A 121 7.55 -13.38 -3.84
C VAL A 121 6.51 -12.96 -2.81
N ALA A 122 5.70 -13.92 -2.32
CA ALA A 122 4.73 -13.67 -1.26
C ALA A 122 5.38 -13.09 0.01
N ARG A 123 6.52 -13.64 0.42
CA ARG A 123 7.31 -13.12 1.54
C ARG A 123 7.80 -11.69 1.28
N LYS A 124 8.27 -11.39 0.07
CA LYS A 124 8.76 -10.05 -0.29
C LYS A 124 7.64 -9.01 -0.25
N LEU A 125 6.45 -9.36 -0.74
CA LEU A 125 5.27 -8.50 -0.66
C LEU A 125 4.86 -8.26 0.80
N ALA A 126 4.71 -9.33 1.58
CA ALA A 126 4.28 -9.23 2.97
C ALA A 126 5.26 -8.45 3.85
N THR A 127 6.56 -8.67 3.70
CA THR A 127 7.59 -7.90 4.44
C THR A 127 7.59 -6.43 4.05
N THR A 128 7.50 -6.11 2.76
CA THR A 128 7.38 -4.73 2.27
C THR A 128 6.19 -4.02 2.90
N ARG A 129 5.01 -4.65 2.88
CA ARG A 129 3.78 -4.07 3.44
C ARG A 129 3.84 -3.89 4.97
N LEU A 130 4.41 -4.87 5.69
CA LEU A 130 4.61 -4.78 7.14
C LEU A 130 5.55 -3.63 7.52
N HIS A 131 6.65 -3.44 6.78
CA HIS A 131 7.56 -2.32 7.02
C HIS A 131 6.88 -0.97 6.79
N MET A 132 6.08 -0.83 5.72
CA MET A 132 5.30 0.38 5.48
C MET A 132 4.33 0.65 6.63
N ARG A 133 3.59 -0.38 7.09
CA ARG A 133 2.64 -0.26 8.21
C ARG A 133 3.34 0.09 9.52
N LEU A 134 4.48 -0.51 9.82
CA LEU A 134 5.26 -0.19 11.02
C LEU A 134 5.73 1.27 11.02
N ARG A 135 6.20 1.78 9.87
CA ARG A 135 6.58 3.19 9.72
C ARG A 135 5.39 4.12 9.98
N GLN A 136 4.22 3.80 9.42
CA GLN A 136 2.99 4.55 9.66
C GLN A 136 2.64 4.59 11.16
N LEU A 137 2.56 3.43 11.82
CA LEU A 137 2.22 3.34 13.25
C LEU A 137 3.21 4.11 14.13
N ASN A 138 4.50 4.10 13.77
CA ASN A 138 5.53 4.86 14.49
C ASN A 138 5.38 6.37 14.28
N ALA A 139 5.01 6.82 13.08
CA ALA A 139 4.73 8.23 12.79
C ALA A 139 3.53 8.72 13.62
N GLU A 140 2.41 8.00 13.58
CA GLU A 140 1.21 8.29 14.37
C GLU A 140 1.52 8.36 15.88
N ARG A 141 2.33 7.42 16.40
CA ARG A 141 2.77 7.43 17.80
C ARG A 141 3.64 8.64 18.13
N ASN A 142 4.51 9.06 17.22
CA ASN A 142 5.38 10.21 17.41
C ASN A 142 4.59 11.52 17.43
N GLU A 143 3.64 11.67 16.51
CA GLU A 143 2.70 12.80 16.44
C GLU A 143 1.83 12.90 17.71
N ALA A 144 1.28 11.78 18.18
CA ALA A 144 0.52 11.77 19.43
C ALA A 144 1.38 12.18 20.64
N ARG A 145 2.67 11.80 20.66
CA ARG A 145 3.62 12.20 21.71
C ARG A 145 3.98 13.67 21.64
N SER A 146 4.23 14.22 20.45
CA SER A 146 4.55 15.63 20.27
C SER A 146 3.36 16.52 20.65
N ALA A 147 2.14 16.15 20.25
CA ALA A 147 0.90 16.84 20.63
C ALA A 147 0.70 16.87 22.16
N LYS A 148 0.88 15.72 22.85
CA LYS A 148 0.81 15.66 24.32
C LYS A 148 1.84 16.57 24.99
N ARG A 149 3.08 16.61 24.49
CA ARG A 149 4.13 17.49 25.02
C ARG A 149 3.80 18.97 24.82
N ALA A 150 3.25 19.36 23.67
CA ALA A 150 2.83 20.73 23.39
C ALA A 150 1.72 21.17 24.35
N LEU A 151 0.72 20.31 24.58
CA LEU A 151 -0.36 20.57 25.55
C LEU A 151 0.17 20.74 26.99
N SER A 152 1.10 19.89 27.41
CA SER A 152 1.74 20.01 28.74
C SER A 152 2.52 21.32 28.89
N LYS A 153 3.27 21.75 27.87
CA LYS A 153 4.01 23.03 27.88
C LYS A 153 3.07 24.23 27.93
N ASN A 154 1.98 24.24 27.15
CA ASN A 154 0.99 25.31 27.18
C ASN A 154 0.32 25.43 28.57
N ARG A 155 0.00 24.31 29.22
CA ARG A 155 -0.55 24.33 30.60
C ARG A 155 0.44 24.90 31.61
N GLN A 156 1.72 24.56 31.49
CA GLN A 156 2.77 25.11 32.36
C GLN A 156 2.95 26.62 32.15
N HIS A 157 2.96 27.09 30.91
CA HIS A 157 3.03 28.53 30.61
C HIS A 157 1.81 29.31 31.11
N SER A 158 0.59 28.76 30.98
CA SER A 158 -0.63 29.41 31.50
C SER A 158 -0.70 29.46 33.03
N MET A 159 -0.03 28.53 33.72
CA MET A 159 0.05 28.50 35.19
C MET A 159 1.15 29.42 35.74
N SER A 160 2.19 29.71 34.94
CA SER A 160 3.32 30.56 35.32
C SER A 160 3.13 32.05 35.00
N THR A 161 2.05 32.41 34.30
CA THR A 161 1.71 33.80 33.91
C THR A 161 0.55 34.40 34.71
N LYS A 162 0.14 33.74 35.79
CA LYS A 162 -0.73 34.29 36.84
C LYS A 162 0.09 34.47 38.11
#